data_AF-A0A2K1Q8E7-F1
#
_entry.id   AF-A0A2K1Q8E7-F1
#
_cell.length_a   1.000
_cell.length_b   1.000
_cell.length_c   1.000
_cell.angle_alpha   90.00
_cell.angle_beta   90.00
_cell.angle_gamma   90.00
#
_symmetry.space_group_name_H-M   'P 1'
#
loop_
_entity.id
_entity.type
_entity.pdbx_description
1 polymer ?
#
loop_
_entity_poly.entity_id
_entity_poly.type
_entity_poly.pdbx_seq_one_letter_code
_entity_poly.pdbx_strand_id
1 'polypeptide(L)'
;NYKSLARTMISHMQYGNGAVFSHPLLDQAMAEHSSMQNSLNAILVTIQTYIDWERKILPDPAMQDLTESIKETYLPRFDKFTDRFNGLGITVHDTWATHISLESLLIKKDSFTAVIKYHIQDHFGLDAEDITNNFYRRFRIFRIWFYLQHINNHAFKPFISDILLTKNISVGRYDKI
;
A
#
# COMPACT_ATOMS: atom_id res chain seq x y z
N ASN A 1 14.57 0.65 10.82
CA ASN A 1 13.96 0.07 12.03
C ASN A 1 12.72 0.89 12.36
N TYR A 2 11.52 0.32 12.26
CA TYR A 2 10.25 1.06 12.31
C TYR A 2 9.56 1.01 13.69
N LYS A 3 10.29 0.66 14.75
CA LYS A 3 9.76 0.62 16.13
C LYS A 3 9.10 1.92 16.60
N SER A 4 9.53 3.08 16.08
CA SER A 4 8.89 4.37 16.37
C SER A 4 7.48 4.46 15.78
N LEU A 5 7.25 3.88 14.60
CA LEU A 5 5.96 3.93 13.91
C LEU A 5 4.85 3.24 14.72
N ALA A 6 5.15 2.07 15.29
CA ALA A 6 4.22 1.37 16.17
C ALA A 6 3.82 2.21 17.39
N ARG A 7 4.76 2.96 17.97
CA ARG A 7 4.46 3.88 19.09
C ARG A 7 3.59 5.03 18.63
N THR A 8 3.90 5.65 17.49
CA THR A 8 3.10 6.75 16.93
C THR A 8 1.67 6.31 16.66
N MET A 9 1.46 5.11 16.12
CA MET A 9 0.12 4.57 15.89
C MET A 9 -0.62 4.29 17.20
N ILE A 10 0.05 3.76 18.23
CA ILE A 10 -0.55 3.58 19.56
C ILE A 10 -0.97 4.94 20.14
N SER A 11 -0.13 5.97 20.04
CA SER A 11 -0.47 7.33 20.47
C SER A 11 -1.64 7.91 19.69
N HIS A 12 -1.73 7.63 18.37
CA HIS A 12 -2.87 8.01 17.55
C HIS A 12 -4.17 7.34 18.03
N MET A 13 -4.13 6.03 18.28
CA MET A 13 -5.25 5.28 18.81
C MET A 13 -5.76 5.84 20.14
N GLN A 14 -4.85 6.29 21.02
CA GLN A 14 -5.21 6.85 22.33
C GLN A 14 -6.13 8.08 22.27
N TYR A 15 -6.16 8.81 21.14
CA TYR A 15 -7.11 9.91 20.96
C TYR A 15 -8.55 9.43 20.73
N GLY A 16 -8.75 8.19 20.26
CA GLY A 16 -10.06 7.54 20.12
C GLY A 16 -11.04 8.20 19.15
N ASN A 17 -10.60 9.20 18.37
CA ASN A 17 -11.47 10.06 17.57
C ASN A 17 -11.76 9.52 16.15
N GLY A 18 -11.08 8.44 15.74
CA GLY A 18 -11.24 7.82 14.43
C GLY A 18 -10.61 8.61 13.27
N ALA A 19 -9.77 9.61 13.57
CA ALA A 19 -9.04 10.34 12.54
C ALA A 19 -8.12 9.39 11.75
N VAL A 20 -7.88 9.69 10.48
CA VAL A 20 -6.96 8.91 9.64
C VAL A 20 -5.56 8.95 10.25
N PHE A 21 -4.91 7.78 10.31
CA PHE A 21 -3.50 7.66 10.65
C PHE A 21 -2.66 7.74 9.38
N SER A 22 -1.73 8.68 9.31
CA SER A 22 -0.75 8.74 8.23
C SER A 22 0.60 9.18 8.80
N HIS A 23 1.69 8.64 8.26
CA HIS A 23 3.02 8.95 8.75
C HIS A 23 4.09 8.73 7.66
N PRO A 24 5.06 9.65 7.47
CA PRO A 24 6.08 9.51 6.42
C PRO A 24 6.91 8.22 6.50
N LEU A 25 7.17 7.70 7.71
CA LEU A 25 7.85 6.42 7.88
C LEU A 25 7.02 5.21 7.39
N LEU A 26 5.69 5.32 7.39
CA LEU A 26 4.81 4.28 6.83
C LEU A 26 4.88 4.32 5.30
N ASP A 27 4.86 5.51 4.71
CA ASP A 27 5.06 5.72 3.27
C ASP A 27 6.43 5.17 2.83
N GLN A 28 7.49 5.55 3.54
CA GLN A 28 8.83 5.05 3.25
C GLN A 28 8.91 3.53 3.36
N ALA A 29 8.34 2.94 4.41
CA ALA A 29 8.36 1.50 4.61
C ALA A 29 7.70 0.75 3.45
N MET A 30 6.55 1.24 2.95
CA MET A 30 5.89 0.62 1.81
C MET A 30 6.66 0.88 0.51
N ALA A 31 7.21 2.08 0.32
CA ALA A 31 8.02 2.41 -0.87
C ALA A 31 9.22 1.49 -1.08
N GLU A 32 9.83 1.04 0.02
CA GLU A 32 10.98 0.13 0.05
C GLU A 32 10.58 -1.35 0.09
N HIS A 33 9.30 -1.66 0.33
CA HIS A 33 8.84 -3.03 0.50
C HIS A 33 8.80 -3.77 -0.85
N SER A 34 9.26 -5.02 -0.86
CA SER A 34 9.38 -5.76 -2.12
C SER A 34 8.04 -6.15 -2.73
N SER A 35 6.94 -6.13 -1.97
CA SER A 35 5.60 -6.40 -2.53
C SER A 35 5.17 -5.35 -3.56
N MET A 36 5.80 -4.16 -3.54
CA MET A 36 5.60 -3.15 -4.58
C MET A 36 5.96 -3.63 -5.99
N GLN A 37 6.96 -4.52 -6.11
CA GLN A 37 7.59 -4.83 -7.40
C GLN A 37 6.62 -5.49 -8.37
N ASN A 38 5.72 -6.36 -7.90
CA ASN A 38 4.84 -7.13 -8.77
C ASN A 38 3.91 -6.22 -9.58
N SER A 39 3.09 -5.41 -8.89
CA SER A 39 2.16 -4.49 -9.55
C SER A 39 2.89 -3.41 -10.35
N LEU A 40 4.02 -2.90 -9.84
CA LEU A 40 4.80 -1.88 -10.52
C LEU A 40 5.39 -2.39 -11.84
N ASN A 41 5.99 -3.59 -11.83
CA ASN A 41 6.54 -4.18 -13.03
C ASN A 41 5.44 -4.51 -14.04
N ALA A 42 4.28 -5.00 -13.60
CA ALA A 42 3.15 -5.25 -14.50
C ALA A 42 2.74 -3.96 -15.24
N ILE A 43 2.60 -2.85 -14.52
CA ILE A 43 2.29 -1.54 -15.12
C ILE A 43 3.35 -1.14 -16.14
N LEU A 44 4.63 -1.19 -15.76
CA LEU A 44 5.72 -0.76 -16.63
C LEU A 44 5.87 -1.63 -17.87
N VAL A 45 5.73 -2.95 -17.75
CA VAL A 45 5.77 -3.91 -18.86
C VAL A 45 4.59 -3.70 -19.79
N THR A 46 3.37 -3.54 -19.27
CA THR A 46 2.20 -3.28 -20.11
C THR A 46 2.36 -1.95 -20.86
N ILE A 47 2.80 -0.88 -20.20
CA ILE A 47 3.10 0.40 -20.86
C ILE A 47 4.17 0.21 -21.96
N GLN A 48 5.30 -0.41 -21.65
CA GLN A 48 6.40 -0.63 -22.61
C GLN A 48 5.94 -1.41 -23.86
N THR A 49 5.08 -2.41 -23.65
CA THR A 49 4.53 -3.28 -24.69
C THR A 49 3.58 -2.53 -25.61
N TYR A 50 2.73 -1.67 -25.05
CA TYR A 50 1.65 -1.02 -25.79
C TYR A 50 1.98 0.35 -26.37
N ILE A 51 3.08 0.99 -25.93
CA ILE A 51 3.50 2.27 -26.52
C ILE A 51 3.69 2.11 -28.03
N ASP A 52 2.98 2.95 -28.80
CA ASP A 52 3.32 3.22 -30.18
C ASP A 52 4.50 4.19 -30.18
N TRP A 53 5.71 3.66 -30.37
CA TRP A 53 6.96 4.42 -30.30
C TRP A 53 7.14 5.42 -31.45
N GLU A 54 6.49 5.19 -32.60
CA GLU A 54 6.55 6.10 -33.74
C GLU A 54 5.67 7.33 -33.49
N ARG A 55 4.44 7.09 -33.02
CA ARG A 55 3.46 8.14 -32.73
C ARG A 55 3.63 8.75 -31.33
N LYS A 56 4.38 8.10 -30.46
CA LYS A 56 4.61 8.46 -29.05
C LYS A 56 3.32 8.55 -28.25
N ILE A 57 2.44 7.56 -28.43
CA ILE A 57 1.14 7.48 -27.74
C ILE A 57 1.00 6.13 -27.05
N LEU A 58 0.21 6.10 -25.98
CA LEU A 58 -0.33 4.88 -25.40
C LEU A 58 -1.77 4.73 -25.92
N PRO A 59 -2.09 3.70 -26.70
CA PRO A 59 -3.41 3.56 -27.32
C PRO A 59 -4.46 3.11 -26.29
N ASP A 60 -5.74 3.48 -26.51
CA ASP A 60 -6.84 3.19 -25.57
C ASP A 60 -6.96 1.71 -25.13
N PRO A 61 -6.75 0.69 -26.00
CA PRO A 61 -6.80 -0.71 -25.58
C PRO A 61 -5.81 -1.06 -24.46
N ALA A 62 -4.70 -0.33 -24.34
CA ALA A 62 -3.72 -0.54 -23.29
C ALA A 62 -4.31 -0.36 -21.88
N MET A 63 -5.36 0.45 -21.73
CA MET A 63 -5.99 0.68 -20.43
C MET A 63 -6.74 -0.56 -19.90
N GLN A 64 -7.32 -1.34 -20.81
CA GLN A 64 -7.98 -2.59 -20.44
C GLN A 64 -6.94 -3.60 -19.95
N ASP A 65 -5.88 -3.80 -20.73
CA ASP A 65 -4.79 -4.72 -20.39
C ASP A 65 -4.00 -4.28 -19.15
N LEU A 66 -3.82 -2.97 -18.93
CA LEU A 66 -3.26 -2.44 -17.69
C LEU A 66 -4.12 -2.84 -16.48
N THR A 67 -5.44 -2.71 -16.62
CA THR A 67 -6.36 -3.06 -15.53
C THR A 67 -6.32 -4.57 -15.26
N GLU A 68 -6.26 -5.40 -16.30
CA GLU A 68 -6.18 -6.85 -16.19
C GLU A 68 -4.85 -7.31 -15.59
N SER A 69 -3.72 -6.79 -16.08
CA SER A 69 -2.39 -7.14 -15.59
C SER A 69 -2.20 -6.80 -14.11
N ILE A 70 -2.72 -5.64 -13.67
CA ILE A 70 -2.70 -5.25 -12.25
C ILE A 70 -3.57 -6.19 -11.40
N LYS A 71 -4.76 -6.58 -11.88
CA LYS A 71 -5.66 -7.49 -11.14
C LYS A 71 -5.07 -8.87 -10.93
N GLU A 72 -4.24 -9.34 -11.86
CA GLU A 72 -3.52 -10.61 -11.74
C GLU A 72 -2.30 -10.51 -10.79
N THR A 73 -1.88 -9.29 -10.43
CA THR A 73 -0.76 -9.08 -9.53
C THR A 73 -1.16 -9.13 -8.06
N TYR A 74 -0.15 -9.44 -7.25
CA TYR A 74 -0.23 -9.20 -5.82
C TYR A 74 -0.02 -7.72 -5.52
N LEU A 75 -1.05 -7.05 -5.01
CA LEU A 75 -0.99 -5.64 -4.66
C LEU A 75 -0.09 -5.41 -3.43
N PRO A 76 0.49 -4.19 -3.29
CA PRO A 76 1.42 -3.92 -2.22
C PRO A 76 0.76 -4.03 -0.85
N ARG A 77 1.28 -4.94 -0.03
CA ARG A 77 0.93 -5.11 1.39
C ARG A 77 2.12 -5.56 2.22
N PHE A 78 2.01 -5.44 3.54
CA PHE A 78 3.03 -5.90 4.51
C PHE A 78 2.73 -7.34 4.96
N ASP A 79 2.99 -8.30 4.08
CA ASP A 79 2.66 -9.71 4.27
C ASP A 79 3.84 -10.59 4.70
N LYS A 80 5.06 -10.04 4.79
CA LYS A 80 6.23 -10.84 5.12
C LYS A 80 6.30 -11.15 6.60
N PHE A 81 6.88 -12.32 6.91
CA PHE A 81 7.18 -12.69 8.29
C PHE A 81 8.08 -11.65 8.98
N THR A 82 8.97 -10.96 8.25
CA THR A 82 9.82 -9.89 8.77
C THR A 82 9.06 -8.63 9.18
N ASP A 83 7.92 -8.35 8.55
CA ASP A 83 7.09 -7.18 8.87
C ASP A 83 6.50 -7.32 10.27
N ARG A 84 6.21 -8.55 10.67
CA ARG A 84 5.71 -8.89 12.01
C ARG A 84 6.70 -8.59 13.15
N PHE A 85 7.99 -8.43 12.85
CA PHE A 85 9.04 -8.18 13.86
C PHE A 85 9.73 -6.81 13.75
N ASN A 86 9.50 -6.05 12.67
CA ASN A 86 10.14 -4.74 12.46
C ASN A 86 9.27 -3.54 12.90
N GLY A 87 8.04 -3.80 13.36
CA GLY A 87 7.06 -2.81 13.80
C GLY A 87 5.94 -2.54 12.79
N LEU A 88 6.07 -3.01 11.55
CA LEU A 88 5.09 -2.80 10.48
C LEU A 88 3.86 -3.70 10.60
N GLY A 89 4.04 -4.94 11.05
CA GLY A 89 2.94 -5.86 11.33
C GLY A 89 2.14 -5.50 12.58
N ILE A 90 2.51 -4.43 13.31
CA ILE A 90 1.63 -3.81 14.29
C ILE A 90 0.79 -2.70 13.64
N THR A 91 1.31 -2.06 12.60
CA THR A 91 0.79 -0.81 12.02
C THR A 91 -0.04 -0.97 10.76
N VAL A 92 0.02 -2.14 10.12
CA VAL A 92 -0.88 -2.53 9.03
C VAL A 92 -1.27 -3.99 9.25
N HIS A 93 -2.56 -4.25 9.40
CA HIS A 93 -3.14 -5.56 9.68
C HIS A 93 -3.49 -6.30 8.38
N ASP A 94 -4.10 -5.60 7.41
CA ASP A 94 -4.29 -6.07 6.03
C ASP A 94 -4.23 -4.87 5.06
N THR A 95 -4.50 -5.04 3.77
CA THR A 95 -4.69 -3.90 2.85
C THR A 95 -6.11 -3.96 2.32
N TRP A 96 -6.94 -3.02 2.76
CA TRP A 96 -8.36 -2.97 2.41
C TRP A 96 -8.59 -2.39 1.02
N ALA A 97 -7.86 -1.33 0.67
CA ALA A 97 -8.00 -0.70 -0.64
C ALA A 97 -6.64 -0.23 -1.17
N THR A 98 -6.46 -0.35 -2.48
CA THR A 98 -5.34 0.24 -3.20
C THR A 98 -5.87 0.97 -4.42
N HIS A 99 -5.55 2.26 -4.51
CA HIS A 99 -5.82 3.07 -5.69
C HIS A 99 -4.48 3.40 -6.37
N ILE A 100 -4.39 3.12 -7.67
CA ILE A 100 -3.20 3.37 -8.48
C ILE A 100 -3.58 4.36 -9.58
N SER A 101 -2.85 5.47 -9.68
CA SER A 101 -3.03 6.47 -10.73
C SER A 101 -1.74 6.65 -11.52
N LEU A 102 -1.87 6.73 -12.85
CA LEU A 102 -0.81 7.19 -13.75
C LEU A 102 -0.97 8.71 -13.91
N GLU A 103 -0.20 9.48 -13.15
CA GLU A 103 -0.30 10.94 -13.08
C GLU A 103 0.33 11.61 -14.31
N SER A 104 1.39 11.01 -14.87
CA SER A 104 1.96 11.46 -16.14
C SER A 104 2.69 10.34 -16.85
N LEU A 105 2.72 10.44 -18.19
CA LEU A 105 3.47 9.56 -19.07
C LEU A 105 4.13 10.41 -20.16
N LEU A 106 5.46 10.47 -20.14
CA LEU A 106 6.26 11.15 -21.16
C LEU A 106 6.94 10.12 -22.05
N ILE A 107 6.51 10.02 -23.30
CA ILE A 107 7.08 9.08 -24.28
C ILE A 107 8.11 9.81 -25.14
N LYS A 108 9.33 9.29 -25.17
CA LYS A 108 10.44 9.72 -26.02
C LYS A 108 10.72 8.63 -27.06
N LYS A 109 11.72 8.87 -27.91
CA LYS A 109 12.06 7.97 -29.03
C LYS A 109 12.34 6.53 -28.57
N ASP A 110 13.17 6.40 -27.53
CA ASP A 110 13.68 5.09 -27.08
C ASP A 110 13.47 4.88 -25.57
N SER A 111 12.59 5.67 -24.94
CA SER A 111 12.24 5.51 -23.52
C SER A 111 10.91 6.18 -23.19
N PHE A 112 10.30 5.80 -22.07
CA PHE A 112 9.23 6.56 -21.44
C PHE A 112 9.58 6.88 -19.98
N THR A 113 8.99 7.94 -19.46
CA THR A 113 9.00 8.28 -18.03
C THR A 113 7.56 8.31 -17.53
N ALA A 114 7.26 7.51 -16.50
CA ALA A 114 5.95 7.43 -15.88
C ALA A 114 6.02 7.94 -14.44
N VAL A 115 5.01 8.71 -14.04
CA VAL A 115 4.76 9.06 -12.63
C VAL A 115 3.52 8.29 -12.18
N ILE A 116 3.74 7.29 -11.34
CA ILE A 116 2.70 6.41 -10.82
C ILE A 116 2.51 6.71 -9.33
N LYS A 117 1.27 6.98 -8.92
CA LYS A 117 0.93 7.22 -7.53
C LYS A 117 0.12 6.04 -6.99
N TYR A 118 0.48 5.61 -5.79
CA TYR A 118 -0.26 4.62 -5.02
C TYR A 118 -0.86 5.31 -3.80
N HIS A 119 -2.14 5.07 -3.57
CA HIS A 119 -2.82 5.38 -2.32
C HIS A 119 -3.35 4.06 -1.75
N ILE A 120 -2.75 3.63 -0.65
CA ILE A 120 -3.04 2.34 -0.03
C ILE A 120 -3.68 2.61 1.34
N GLN A 121 -4.74 1.87 1.63
CA GLN A 121 -5.52 2.02 2.86
C GLN A 121 -5.64 0.68 3.57
N ASP A 122 -5.49 0.72 4.89
CA ASP A 122 -5.82 -0.37 5.80
C ASP A 122 -6.82 0.11 6.85
N HIS A 123 -7.72 -0.77 7.27
CA HIS A 123 -8.72 -0.47 8.28
C HIS A 123 -8.35 -1.08 9.63
N PHE A 124 -8.13 -0.22 10.63
CA PHE A 124 -7.90 -0.62 12.01
C PHE A 124 -9.19 -0.65 12.82
N GLY A 125 -10.11 -1.54 12.43
CA GLY A 125 -11.27 -1.92 13.23
C GLY A 125 -11.13 -3.39 13.58
N LEU A 126 -10.60 -3.69 14.77
CA LEU A 126 -10.30 -5.05 15.16
C LEU A 126 -11.60 -5.82 15.38
N ASP A 127 -11.80 -6.95 14.71
CA ASP A 127 -12.95 -7.81 14.92
C ASP A 127 -12.59 -9.06 15.75
N ALA A 128 -13.57 -9.96 15.91
CA ALA A 128 -13.38 -11.20 16.66
C ALA A 128 -12.37 -12.15 16.00
N GLU A 129 -12.24 -12.13 14.67
CA GLU A 129 -11.26 -12.93 13.92
C GLU A 129 -9.84 -12.41 14.18
N ASP A 130 -9.67 -11.09 14.23
CA ASP A 130 -8.38 -10.44 14.50
C ASP A 130 -7.82 -10.82 15.89
N ILE A 131 -8.67 -10.82 16.92
CA ILE A 131 -8.25 -11.17 18.28
C ILE A 131 -8.13 -12.67 18.54
N THR A 132 -8.70 -13.51 17.65
CA THR A 132 -8.53 -14.97 17.71
C THR A 132 -7.33 -15.46 16.91
N ASN A 133 -6.78 -14.60 16.04
CA ASN A 133 -5.55 -14.87 15.29
C ASN A 133 -4.38 -15.28 16.21
N ASN A 134 -3.69 -16.36 15.85
CA ASN A 134 -2.62 -16.97 16.65
C ASN A 134 -1.40 -16.07 16.89
N PHE A 135 -1.17 -15.08 16.02
CA PHE A 135 -0.11 -14.10 16.17
C PHE A 135 -0.58 -12.91 17.02
N TYR A 136 -1.65 -12.22 16.61
CA TYR A 136 -2.11 -10.99 17.27
C TYR A 136 -2.59 -11.21 18.71
N ARG A 137 -3.24 -12.35 18.99
CA ARG A 137 -3.69 -12.72 20.36
C ARG A 137 -2.55 -12.78 21.39
N ARG A 138 -1.31 -13.02 20.94
CA ARG A 138 -0.13 -13.06 21.83
C ARG A 138 0.22 -11.70 22.39
N PHE A 139 -0.14 -10.62 21.69
CA PHE A 139 0.15 -9.26 22.14
C PHE A 139 -1.04 -8.69 22.91
N ARG A 140 -0.79 -8.28 24.17
CA ARG A 140 -1.82 -7.70 25.03
C ARG A 140 -2.45 -6.43 24.45
N ILE A 141 -1.69 -5.66 23.66
CA ILE A 141 -2.15 -4.40 23.07
C ILE A 141 -3.38 -4.59 22.17
N PHE A 142 -3.40 -5.61 21.29
CA PHE A 142 -4.54 -5.85 20.40
C PHE A 142 -5.81 -6.23 21.16
N ARG A 143 -5.68 -7.01 22.24
CA ARG A 143 -6.83 -7.35 23.09
C ARG A 143 -7.39 -6.13 23.84
N ILE A 144 -6.52 -5.27 24.36
CA ILE A 144 -6.92 -4.01 24.99
C ILE A 144 -7.60 -3.11 23.96
N TRP A 145 -7.00 -2.96 22.79
CA TRP A 145 -7.53 -2.11 21.73
C TRP A 145 -8.89 -2.61 21.24
N PHE A 146 -9.03 -3.91 20.95
CA PHE A 146 -10.31 -4.52 20.62
C PHE A 146 -11.37 -4.19 21.67
N TYR A 147 -11.06 -4.40 22.96
CA TYR A 147 -11.97 -4.06 24.03
C TYR A 147 -12.36 -2.58 24.00
N LEU A 148 -11.39 -1.66 23.89
CA LEU A 148 -11.64 -0.22 23.81
C LEU A 148 -12.52 0.19 22.62
N GLN A 149 -12.39 -0.49 21.48
CA GLN A 149 -13.23 -0.27 20.30
C GLN A 149 -14.65 -0.80 20.46
N HIS A 150 -14.90 -1.76 21.35
CA HIS A 150 -16.20 -2.43 21.47
C HIS A 150 -16.98 -2.03 22.74
N ILE A 151 -16.34 -1.36 23.70
CA ILE A 151 -17.04 -0.81 24.86
C ILE A 151 -17.73 0.51 24.53
N ASN A 152 -18.85 0.78 25.21
CA ASN A 152 -19.53 2.07 25.26
C ASN A 152 -19.70 2.75 23.89
N ASN A 153 -20.32 2.05 22.92
CA ASN A 153 -20.59 2.55 21.56
C ASN A 153 -19.34 3.12 20.84
N HIS A 154 -18.23 2.37 20.84
CA HIS A 154 -17.00 2.78 20.17
C HIS A 154 -16.39 4.07 20.74
N ALA A 155 -16.27 4.13 22.08
CA ALA A 155 -15.56 5.23 22.76
C ALA A 155 -14.16 5.47 22.19
N PHE A 156 -13.52 4.43 21.66
CA PHE A 156 -12.36 4.52 20.77
C PHE A 156 -12.78 4.10 19.37
N LYS A 157 -12.90 5.06 18.44
CA LYS A 157 -13.35 4.77 17.09
C LYS A 157 -12.28 4.05 16.26
N PRO A 158 -12.66 3.08 15.40
CA PRO A 158 -11.80 2.58 14.33
C PRO A 158 -11.27 3.71 13.45
N PHE A 159 -10.12 3.48 12.83
CA PHE A 159 -9.52 4.44 11.90
C PHE A 159 -8.90 3.74 10.70
N ILE A 160 -8.62 4.52 9.67
CA ILE A 160 -7.90 4.08 8.47
C ILE A 160 -6.44 4.52 8.58
N SER A 161 -5.53 3.64 8.18
CA SER A 161 -4.14 3.99 7.91
C SER A 161 -3.98 4.34 6.43
N ASP A 162 -3.54 5.55 6.12
CA ASP A 162 -3.28 6.04 4.77
C ASP A 162 -1.79 6.01 4.45
N ILE A 163 -1.46 5.40 3.31
CA ILE A 163 -0.12 5.33 2.75
C ILE A 163 -0.15 5.96 1.36
N LEU A 164 0.71 6.95 1.13
CA LEU A 164 0.77 7.71 -0.12
C LEU A 164 2.18 7.64 -0.72
N LEU A 165 2.28 7.05 -1.91
CA LEU A 165 3.56 6.81 -2.59
C LEU A 165 3.53 7.40 -3.99
N THR A 166 4.65 7.94 -4.44
CA THR A 166 4.85 8.33 -5.84
C THR A 166 6.13 7.69 -6.37
N LYS A 167 6.02 7.00 -7.51
CA LYS A 167 7.13 6.38 -8.24
C LYS A 167 7.31 7.13 -9.55
N ASN A 168 8.45 7.80 -9.69
CA ASN A 168 8.88 8.43 -10.94
C ASN A 168 9.95 7.53 -11.57
N ILE A 169 9.60 6.84 -12.66
CA ILE A 169 10.45 5.79 -13.24
C ILE A 169 10.61 6.05 -14.73
N SER A 170 11.84 5.90 -15.21
CA SER A 170 12.16 5.93 -16.64
C SER A 170 12.58 4.53 -17.10
N VAL A 171 12.02 4.11 -18.23
CA VAL A 171 12.22 2.78 -18.81
C VAL A 171 12.58 2.95 -20.28
N GLY A 172 13.67 2.32 -20.71
CA GLY A 172 14.09 2.24 -22.10
C GLY A 172 13.22 1.27 -22.90
N ARG A 173 13.07 1.53 -24.20
CA ARG A 173 12.28 0.69 -25.12
C ARG A 173 12.71 -0.78 -25.13
N TYR A 174 13.99 -1.04 -24.89
CA TYR A 174 14.59 -2.37 -24.95
C TYR A 174 15.07 -2.88 -23.58
N ASP A 175 14.72 -2.18 -22.50
CA ASP A 175 15.07 -2.60 -21.15
C ASP A 175 14.30 -3.86 -20.77
N LYS A 176 14.97 -4.77 -20.06
CA LYS A 176 14.32 -5.92 -19.41
C LYS A 176 13.88 -5.49 -18.01
N ILE A 177 12.59 -5.68 -17.74
CA ILE A 177 11.92 -5.35 -16.47
C ILE A 177 11.62 -6.65 -15.72
#